data_AF-A0A437RHW3-F1
#
_entry.id   AF-A0A437RHW3-F1
#
_cell.length_a   1.000
_cell.length_b   1.000
_cell.length_c   1.000
_cell.angle_alpha   90.00
_cell.angle_beta   90.00
_cell.angle_gamma   90.00
#
_symmetry.space_group_name_H-M   'P 1'
#
loop_
_entity.id
_entity.type
_entity.pdbx_description
1 polymer ?
#
loop_
_entity_poly.entity_id
_entity_poly.type
_entity_poly.pdbx_seq_one_letter_code
_entity_poly.pdbx_strand_id
1 'polypeptide(L)' 'MRAAWMSVAALAAAVALSACTEKPQTSGQRKSDQAPYATANSSNTAGTWKEGDSKAWERQLSTRAQNGQNEYSRASAP' A
#
# COMPACT_ATOMS: atom_id res chain seq x y z
N MET A 1 -4.86 -42.35 -34.27
CA MET A 1 -4.00 -41.81 -33.19
C MET A 1 -3.42 -40.43 -33.52
N ARG A 2 -2.74 -40.23 -34.67
CA ARG A 2 -2.17 -38.92 -35.06
C ARG A 2 -3.18 -37.75 -35.12
N ALA A 3 -4.36 -37.97 -35.68
CA ALA A 3 -5.40 -36.95 -35.76
C ALA A 3 -5.92 -36.54 -34.36
N ALA A 4 -6.09 -37.50 -33.46
CA ALA A 4 -6.52 -37.23 -32.07
C ALA A 4 -5.50 -36.38 -31.31
N TRP A 5 -4.19 -36.61 -31.52
CA TRP A 5 -3.14 -35.79 -30.90
C TRP A 5 -3.07 -34.37 -31.44
N MET A 6 -3.32 -34.18 -32.75
CA MET A 6 -3.42 -32.84 -33.33
C MET A 6 -4.61 -32.06 -32.77
N SER A 7 -5.76 -32.70 -32.58
CA SER A 7 -6.94 -32.06 -31.96
C SER A 7 -6.71 -31.68 -30.50
N VAL A 8 -6.05 -32.55 -29.72
CA VAL A 8 -5.71 -32.25 -28.31
C VAL A 8 -4.73 -31.09 -28.22
N ALA A 9 -3.71 -31.05 -29.08
CA ALA A 9 -2.74 -29.94 -29.11
C ALA A 9 -3.41 -28.60 -29.49
N ALA A 10 -4.33 -28.61 -30.45
CA ALA A 10 -5.07 -27.42 -30.85
C ALA A 10 -5.97 -26.89 -29.72
N LEU A 11 -6.67 -27.76 -29.00
CA LEU A 11 -7.47 -27.36 -27.83
C LEU A 11 -6.61 -26.79 -26.71
N ALA A 12 -5.47 -27.42 -26.40
CA ALA A 12 -4.55 -26.93 -25.37
C ALA A 12 -3.99 -25.53 -25.71
N ALA A 13 -3.66 -25.29 -26.97
CA ALA A 13 -3.20 -23.99 -27.44
C ALA A 13 -4.29 -22.91 -27.32
N ALA A 14 -5.55 -23.25 -27.62
CA ALA A 14 -6.68 -22.33 -27.46
C ALA A 14 -6.92 -21.93 -25.99
N VAL A 15 -6.80 -22.89 -25.06
CA VAL A 15 -6.94 -22.62 -23.62
C VAL A 15 -5.78 -21.76 -23.10
N ALA A 16 -4.55 -22.02 -23.53
CA ALA A 16 -3.38 -21.23 -23.11
C ALA A 16 -3.48 -19.75 -23.52
N LEU A 17 -4.09 -19.45 -24.68
CA LEU A 17 -4.31 -18.07 -25.13
C LEU A 17 -5.37 -17.31 -24.32
N SER A 18 -6.28 -18.02 -23.65
CA SER A 18 -7.30 -17.39 -22.79
C SER A 18 -6.73 -16.78 -21.50
N ALA A 19 -5.48 -17.09 -21.14
CA ALA A 19 -4.81 -16.50 -19.98
C ALA A 19 -4.57 -14.98 -20.14
N CYS A 20 -4.59 -14.44 -21.36
CA CYS A 20 -4.40 -13.02 -21.63
C CYS A 20 -5.71 -12.24 -21.80
N THR A 21 -6.88 -12.86 -21.59
CA THR A 21 -8.19 -12.21 -21.81
C THR A 21 -8.80 -11.65 -20.52
N GLU A 22 -8.00 -11.35 -19.50
CA GLU A 22 -8.51 -10.62 -18.36
C GLU A 22 -9.02 -9.24 -18.79
N LYS A 23 -10.06 -8.75 -18.11
CA LYS A 23 -10.50 -7.36 -18.32
C LYS A 23 -9.29 -6.46 -18.00
N PRO A 24 -8.98 -5.44 -18.82
CA PRO A 24 -7.91 -4.51 -18.52
C PRO A 24 -8.05 -4.02 -17.07
N GLN A 25 -7.01 -4.23 -16.26
CA GLN A 25 -6.92 -3.67 -14.91
C GLN A 25 -6.71 -2.17 -15.03
N THR A 26 -7.73 -1.46 -15.49
CA THR A 26 -7.73 0.00 -15.48
C THR A 26 -7.88 0.41 -14.03
N SER A 27 -6.86 1.05 -13.46
CA SER A 27 -7.12 1.90 -12.30
C SER A 27 -8.22 2.87 -12.72
N GLY A 28 -9.32 2.95 -11.97
CA GLY A 28 -10.36 3.95 -12.21
C GLY A 28 -9.83 5.37 -11.95
N GLN A 29 -10.69 6.27 -11.47
CA GLN A 29 -10.22 7.57 -10.98
C GLN A 29 -9.17 7.37 -9.88
N ARG A 30 -8.00 8.02 -10.01
CA ARG A 30 -7.01 8.07 -8.94
C ARG A 30 -7.66 8.74 -7.74
N LYS A 31 -7.81 8.01 -6.64
CA LYS A 31 -8.19 8.62 -5.37
C LYS A 31 -7.06 9.54 -4.94
N SER A 32 -7.38 10.83 -4.75
CA SER A 32 -6.43 11.76 -4.16
C SER A 32 -6.12 11.32 -2.73
N ASP A 33 -4.85 11.39 -2.38
CA ASP A 33 -4.41 11.19 -1.01
C ASP A 33 -5.07 12.23 -0.10
N GLN A 34 -5.44 11.80 1.10
CA GLN A 34 -5.92 12.70 2.15
C GLN A 34 -4.73 13.20 2.96
N ALA A 35 -4.91 14.35 3.60
CA ALA A 35 -3.90 14.83 4.54
C ALA A 35 -3.66 13.78 5.65
N PRO A 36 -2.41 13.52 6.04
CA PRO A 36 -2.09 12.45 6.99
C PRO A 36 -2.63 12.71 8.41
N TYR A 37 -2.96 13.96 8.73
CA TYR A 37 -3.63 14.35 9.98
C TYR A 37 -5.17 14.23 9.91
N ALA A 38 -5.76 13.91 8.75
CA ALA A 38 -7.19 13.69 8.56
C ALA A 38 -7.54 12.20 8.66
N THR A 39 -7.39 11.62 9.85
CA THR A 39 -7.59 10.18 10.10
C THR A 39 -9.04 9.86 10.46
N ALA A 40 -9.74 9.11 9.60
CA ALA A 40 -11.14 8.73 9.83
C ALA A 40 -11.42 7.86 11.08
N ASN A 41 -10.40 7.39 11.80
CA ASN A 41 -10.56 6.62 13.03
C ASN A 41 -9.41 6.89 14.02
N SER A 42 -9.76 7.49 15.16
CA SER A 42 -8.83 7.86 16.23
C SER A 42 -8.22 6.66 16.99
N SER A 43 -8.74 5.44 16.79
CA SER A 43 -8.32 4.25 17.55
C SER A 43 -6.84 3.88 17.33
N ASN A 44 -6.27 4.22 16.18
CA ASN A 44 -4.86 3.99 15.86
C ASN A 44 -4.01 5.26 16.00
N THR A 45 -4.60 6.35 16.50
CA THR A 45 -3.90 7.60 16.70
C THR A 45 -3.06 7.50 17.97
N ALA A 46 -1.74 7.35 17.80
CA ALA A 46 -0.82 7.37 18.93
C ALA A 46 -0.70 8.79 19.49
N GLY A 47 -0.53 8.93 20.81
CA GLY A 47 -0.19 10.21 21.46
C GLY A 47 -1.37 11.13 21.73
N THR A 48 -1.10 12.45 21.81
CA THR A 48 -2.03 13.47 22.33
C THR A 48 -2.63 14.37 21.24
N TRP A 49 -2.37 14.10 19.95
CA TRP A 49 -2.92 14.90 18.85
C TRP A 49 -4.31 14.38 18.43
N LYS A 50 -5.10 15.25 17.81
CA LYS A 50 -6.47 14.96 17.36
C LYS A 50 -6.56 15.06 15.84
N GLU A 51 -7.50 14.31 15.25
CA GLU A 51 -7.81 14.43 13.82
C GLU A 51 -8.03 15.90 13.42
N GLY A 52 -7.44 16.30 12.29
CA GLY A 52 -7.48 17.66 11.76
C GLY A 52 -6.41 18.61 12.34
N ASP A 53 -5.76 18.26 13.45
CA ASP A 53 -4.73 19.11 14.06
C ASP A 53 -3.34 18.85 13.43
N SER A 54 -3.06 19.55 12.33
CA SER A 54 -1.78 19.42 11.62
C SER A 54 -0.58 19.79 12.51
N LYS A 55 -0.69 20.82 13.36
CA LYS A 55 0.41 21.29 14.20
C LYS A 55 0.77 20.27 15.28
N ALA A 56 -0.25 19.69 15.92
CA ALA A 56 -0.01 18.65 16.93
C ALA A 56 0.53 17.37 16.29
N TRP A 57 0.06 17.00 15.09
CA TRP A 57 0.58 15.89 14.30
C TRP A 57 2.07 16.07 13.95
N GLU A 58 2.44 17.24 13.41
CA GLU A 58 3.84 17.59 13.08
C GLU A 58 4.74 17.53 14.32
N ARG A 59 4.27 18.09 15.44
CA ARG A 59 5.02 18.07 16.70
C ARG A 59 5.27 16.66 17.19
N GLN A 60 4.25 15.79 17.13
CA GLN A 60 4.41 14.41 17.55
C GLN A 60 5.42 13.65 16.67
N LEU A 61 5.38 13.86 15.35
CA LEU A 61 6.37 13.26 14.45
C LEU A 61 7.79 13.72 14.76
N SER A 62 7.97 15.02 15.01
CA SER A 62 9.27 15.58 15.40
C SER A 62 9.78 14.94 16.70
N THR A 63 8.95 14.86 17.74
CA THR A 63 9.30 14.19 19.00
C THR A 63 9.66 12.72 18.79
N ARG A 64 8.90 11.98 17.98
CA ARG A 64 9.20 10.58 17.66
C ARG A 64 10.55 10.45 16.95
N ALA A 65 10.84 11.31 15.97
CA ALA A 65 12.09 11.30 15.24
C ALA A 65 13.27 11.56 16.19
N GLN A 66 13.21 12.62 16.99
CA GLN A 66 14.33 13.04 17.84
C GLN A 66 14.57 12.10 19.03
N ASN A 67 13.50 11.67 19.70
CA ASN A 67 13.64 10.95 20.98
C ASN A 67 13.49 9.44 20.82
N GLY A 68 12.84 9.00 19.74
CA GLY A 68 12.42 7.62 19.57
C GLY A 68 13.10 6.89 18.43
N GLN A 69 13.78 7.58 17.51
CA GLN A 69 14.38 6.99 16.30
C GLN A 69 15.75 7.60 15.93
N ASN A 70 16.31 8.50 16.73
CA ASN A 70 17.61 9.11 16.44
C ASN A 70 18.69 8.44 17.29
N GLU A 71 19.50 7.58 16.67
CA GLU A 71 20.58 6.85 17.35
C GLU A 71 21.69 7.79 17.85
N TYR A 72 21.93 8.93 17.20
CA TYR A 72 22.88 9.93 17.70
C TYR A 72 22.45 10.46 19.06
N SER A 73 21.16 10.74 19.24
CA SER A 73 20.58 11.19 20.51
C SER A 73 20.58 10.08 21.57
N ARG A 74 20.44 8.80 21.18
CA ARG A 74 20.53 7.68 22.14
C ARG A 74 21.94 7.40 22.62
N ALA A 75 22.92 7.43 21.71
CA ALA A 75 24.31 7.15 22.03
C ALA A 75 24.98 8.26 22.88
N SER A 76 24.37 9.44 22.93
CA SER A 76 24.84 10.59 23.71
C SER A 76 24.11 10.79 25.04
N ALA A 77 23.10 9.96 25.35
CA ALA A 77 22.49 9.92 26.68
C ALA A 77 23.48 9.26 27.67
N PRO A 78 23.77 9.88 28.82
CA PRO A 78 24.74 9.37 29.80
C PRO A 78 24.31 8.06 30.46
#